data_AF-A0A3C1VCF4-F1
#
_entry.id   AF-A0A3C1VCF4-F1
#
_cell.length_a   1.000
_cell.length_b   1.000
_cell.length_c   1.000
_cell.angle_alpha   90.00
_cell.angle_beta   90.00
_cell.angle_gamma   90.00
#
_symmetry.space_group_name_H-M   'P 1'
#
loop_
_entity.id
_entity.type
_entity.pdbx_description
1 polymer ?
#
loop_
_entity_poly.entity_id
_entity_poly.type
_entity_poly.pdbx_seq_one_letter_code
_entity_poly.pdbx_strand_id
1 'polypeptide(L)' 'MSITAVIEKGLIKIPKDAPWASGTVVRIEPVDEQSPTLFETLKDFDGMAGDLPADLADNLDHYVHGHSRP' A
#
# COMPACT_ATOMS: atom_id res chain seq x y z
N MET A 1 -1.11 20.47 0.54
CA MET A 1 -1.54 19.19 -0.06
C MET A 1 -0.86 19.04 -1.41
N SER A 2 -0.20 17.91 -1.67
CA SER A 2 0.26 17.53 -3.00
C SER A 2 -0.84 16.72 -3.70
N ILE A 3 -0.82 16.70 -5.03
CA ILE A 3 -1.62 15.77 -5.84
C ILE A 3 -0.68 14.96 -6.70
N THR A 4 -1.07 13.72 -7.00
CA THR A 4 -0.39 12.90 -8.00
C THR A 4 -1.18 13.00 -9.30
N ALA A 5 -0.50 13.36 -10.38
CA ALA A 5 -1.06 13.42 -11.71
C ALA A 5 -0.31 12.43 -12.61
N VAL A 6 -1.00 11.92 -13.63
CA VAL A 6 -0.42 10.97 -14.58
C VAL A 6 -0.19 11.65 -15.92
N ILE A 7 0.90 11.27 -16.60
CA ILE A 7 1.15 11.67 -17.98
C ILE A 7 0.42 10.69 -18.90
N GLU A 8 -0.49 11.20 -19.72
CA GLU A 8 -1.12 10.42 -20.78
C GLU A 8 -0.97 11.15 -22.12
N LYS A 9 -0.27 10.54 -23.07
CA LYS A 9 -0.01 11.11 -24.41
C LYS A 9 0.60 12.53 -24.36
N GLY A 10 1.50 12.76 -23.39
CA GLY A 10 2.15 14.07 -23.19
C GLY A 10 1.29 15.12 -22.48
N LEU A 11 0.08 14.76 -22.01
CA LEU A 11 -0.78 15.64 -21.22
C LEU A 11 -0.75 15.24 -19.74
N ILE A 12 -0.61 16.22 -18.85
CA ILE A 12 -0.74 16.02 -17.40
C ILE A 12 -2.21 15.96 -17.06
N LYS A 13 -2.68 14.81 -16.57
CA LYS A 13 -4.06 14.62 -16.11
C LYS A 13 -4.14 14.86 -14.60
N ILE A 14 -4.68 16.00 -14.23
CA ILE A 14 -5.02 16.36 -12.85
C ILE A 14 -6.35 15.66 -12.47
N PRO A 15 -6.46 15.04 -11.28
CA PRO A 15 -7.72 14.48 -10.78
C PRO A 15 -8.85 15.52 -10.78
N LYS A 16 -10.08 15.11 -11.12
CA LYS A 16 -11.23 16.03 -11.26
C LYS A 16 -11.62 16.71 -9.95
N ASP A 17 -11.32 16.08 -8.84
CA ASP A 17 -11.56 16.51 -7.46
C ASP A 17 -10.36 17.21 -6.83
N ALA A 18 -9.32 17.52 -7.62
CA ALA A 18 -8.18 18.27 -7.12
C ALA A 18 -8.64 19.66 -6.62
N PRO A 19 -8.33 20.05 -5.37
CA PRO A 19 -8.82 21.28 -4.76
C PRO A 19 -8.05 22.53 -5.21
N TRP A 20 -7.41 22.50 -6.40
CA TRP A 20 -6.57 23.60 -6.89
C TRP A 20 -7.39 24.55 -7.77
N ALA A 21 -7.33 25.84 -7.41
CA ALA A 21 -7.99 26.89 -8.17
C ALA A 21 -7.33 27.08 -9.54
N SER A 22 -8.09 27.63 -10.50
CA SER A 22 -7.53 28.05 -11.78
C SER A 22 -6.44 29.10 -11.57
N GLY A 23 -5.34 29.00 -12.34
CA GLY A 23 -4.19 29.90 -12.21
C GLY A 23 -3.16 29.48 -11.16
N THR A 24 -3.37 28.36 -10.46
CA THR A 24 -2.35 27.80 -9.54
C THR A 24 -1.08 27.48 -10.32
N VAL A 25 0.03 28.12 -9.95
CA VAL A 25 1.36 27.79 -10.48
C VAL A 25 1.85 26.52 -9.79
N VAL A 26 2.20 25.51 -10.58
CA VAL A 26 2.62 24.19 -10.08
C VAL A 26 4.03 23.87 -10.56
N ARG A 27 4.78 23.13 -9.74
CA ARG A 27 6.04 22.50 -10.13
C ARG A 27 5.78 21.01 -10.34
N ILE A 28 6.22 20.48 -11.47
CA ILE A 28 6.07 19.07 -11.82
C ILE A 28 7.44 18.42 -11.66
N GLU A 29 7.49 17.38 -10.84
CA GLU A 29 8.66 16.54 -10.63
C GLU A 29 8.22 15.10 -10.91
N PRO A 30 9.03 14.29 -11.60
CA PRO A 30 8.76 12.87 -11.71
C PRO A 30 8.74 12.27 -10.30
N VAL A 31 7.75 11.43 -10.03
CA VAL A 31 7.71 10.66 -8.78
C VAL A 31 8.47 9.38 -9.04
N ASP A 32 9.42 9.06 -8.17
CA ASP A 32 10.12 7.77 -8.22
C ASP A 32 9.09 6.64 -8.12
N GLU A 33 9.29 5.58 -8.90
CA GLU A 33 8.47 4.38 -8.76
C GLU A 33 8.62 3.87 -7.32
N GLN A 34 7.51 3.89 -6.58
CA GLN A 34 7.50 3.25 -5.28
C GLN A 34 7.60 1.75 -5.50
N SER A 35 8.67 1.16 -4.97
CA SER A 35 8.76 -0.29 -4.84
C SER A 35 7.51 -0.80 -4.13
N PRO A 36 6.94 -1.93 -4.55
CA PRO A 36 5.80 -2.52 -3.88
C PRO A 36 6.12 -2.70 -2.40
N THR A 37 5.12 -2.42 -1.57
CA THR A 37 5.21 -2.66 -0.13
C THR A 37 5.49 -4.14 0.14
N LEU A 38 6.02 -4.44 1.33
CA LEU A 38 6.15 -5.84 1.78
C LEU A 38 4.80 -6.56 1.74
N PHE A 39 3.72 -5.86 2.09
CA PHE A 39 2.36 -6.39 2.01
C PHE A 39 1.98 -6.78 0.58
N GLU A 40 2.14 -5.87 -0.39
CA GLU A 40 1.84 -6.16 -1.80
C GLU A 40 2.70 -7.30 -2.35
N THR A 41 3.97 -7.37 -1.91
CA THR A 41 4.90 -8.42 -2.32
C THR A 41 4.51 -9.79 -1.77
N LEU A 42 3.98 -9.85 -0.55
CA LEU A 42 3.65 -11.11 0.14
C LEU A 42 2.18 -11.50 0.03
N LYS A 43 1.33 -10.66 -0.55
CA LYS A 43 -0.12 -10.85 -0.64
C LYS A 43 -0.51 -12.19 -1.26
N ASP A 44 0.23 -12.64 -2.27
CA ASP A 44 -0.05 -13.91 -2.96
C ASP A 44 0.19 -15.14 -2.06
N PHE A 45 0.96 -14.97 -0.98
CA PHE A 45 1.25 -16.01 0.02
C PHE A 45 0.27 -16.01 1.19
N ASP A 46 -0.58 -15.00 1.28
CA ASP A 46 -1.58 -14.90 2.34
C ASP A 46 -2.57 -16.08 2.25
N GLY A 47 -2.72 -16.83 3.34
CA GLY A 47 -3.60 -18.00 3.40
C GLY A 47 -3.17 -19.22 2.57
N MET A 48 -1.95 -19.27 2.02
CA MET A 48 -1.47 -20.41 1.20
C MET A 48 -1.24 -21.72 1.97
N ALA A 49 -1.32 -21.71 3.31
CA ALA A 49 -1.05 -22.89 4.11
C ALA A 49 -2.25 -23.86 4.12
N GLY A 50 -2.12 -24.96 3.39
CA GLY A 50 -3.06 -26.08 3.39
C GLY A 50 -2.69 -27.15 4.42
N ASP A 51 -3.65 -28.03 4.75
CA ASP A 51 -3.47 -29.18 5.66
C ASP A 51 -2.87 -28.85 7.04
N LEU A 52 -3.11 -27.62 7.51
CA LEU A 52 -2.72 -27.22 8.84
C LEU A 52 -3.66 -27.81 9.90
N PRO A 53 -3.14 -28.12 11.12
CA PRO A 53 -3.98 -28.48 12.24
C PRO A 53 -5.05 -27.41 12.53
N ALA A 54 -6.27 -27.85 12.86
CA ALA A 54 -7.38 -26.93 13.13
C ALA A 54 -7.13 -26.01 14.35
N ASP A 55 -6.22 -26.41 15.24
CA ASP A 55 -5.78 -25.70 16.44
C ASP A 55 -4.49 -24.89 16.23
N LEU A 56 -4.03 -24.74 14.98
CA LEU A 56 -2.76 -24.06 14.71
C LEU A 56 -2.79 -22.60 15.19
N ALA A 57 -3.88 -21.87 14.94
CA ALA A 57 -4.02 -20.49 15.38
C ALA A 57 -3.93 -20.37 16.92
N ASP A 58 -4.64 -21.26 17.63
CA ASP A 58 -4.67 -21.30 19.09
C ASP A 58 -3.27 -21.58 19.71
N ASN A 59 -2.38 -22.26 18.98
CA ASN A 59 -1.02 -22.58 19.43
C ASN A 59 0.07 -21.63 18.88
N LEU A 60 -0.17 -20.94 17.76
CA LEU A 60 0.77 -19.98 17.16
C LEU A 60 0.61 -18.54 17.69
N ASP A 61 -0.56 -18.21 18.26
CA ASP A 61 -0.85 -16.89 18.84
C ASP A 61 0.19 -16.44 19.88
N HIS A 62 0.94 -17.39 20.46
CA HIS A 62 2.03 -17.09 21.38
C HIS A 62 3.16 -16.26 20.75
N TYR A 63 3.42 -16.43 19.45
CA TYR A 63 4.49 -15.72 18.73
C TYR A 63 4.03 -14.43 18.04
N VAL A 64 2.74 -14.32 17.69
CA VAL A 64 2.19 -13.11 17.04
C VAL A 64 1.66 -12.10 18.05
N HIS A 65 1.13 -12.55 19.19
CA HIS A 65 0.50 -11.68 20.19
C HIS A 65 1.25 -11.58 21.53
N GLY A 66 2.49 -12.09 21.59
CA GLY A 66 3.49 -11.80 22.62
C GLY A 66 2.93 -11.42 23.99
N HIS A 67 2.24 -12.34 24.66
CA HIS A 67 1.89 -12.13 26.07
C HIS A 67 3.08 -12.58 26.91
N SER A 68 3.74 -11.61 27.58
CA SER A 68 4.75 -11.88 28.59
C SER A 68 4.19 -12.86 29.62
N ARG A 69 4.87 -14.00 29.81
CA ARG A 69 4.59 -14.90 30.95
C ARG A 69 5.23 -14.33 32.22
N PRO A 70 4.62 -14.56 33.40
CA PRO A 70 4.99 -13.95 34.69
C PRO A 70 6.42 -14.28 35.14
#